data_AF-A0AA42NYV5-F1
#
_entry.id   AF-A0AA42NYV5-F1
#
_cell.length_a   1.000
_cell.length_b   1.000
_cell.length_c   1.000
_cell.angle_alpha   90.00
_cell.angle_beta   90.00
_cell.angle_gamma   90.00
#
_symmetry.space_group_name_H-M   'P 1'
#
loop_
_entity.id
_entity.type
_entity.pdbx_description
1 polymer ?
#
loop_
_entity_poly.entity_id
_entity_poly.type
_entity_poly.pdbx_seq_one_letter_code
_entity_poly.pdbx_strand_id
1 'polypeptide(L)'
;MNESPLTESHTPVAEVDPVLEATARFGRLRERTDELELFISGLLAFALLAVPGYLFDAWARSSLHTEGIYFQLLWFGFSISVGMCYVLAVALIAHLTVRGYWIGLIGLKSHFPKGIDWQRLPQMGPVSRAFLKARDGGLDGSIERADRLATMLFSTTLLAVQTLAGTLVMAVLTLCVAMAISALAGGSERVVMIVVISVLTGLLALALVPALLERVIARRQRRNQAHEGLQHWLQRFLAGLQRIPLLRQMQTMQLTLQSNLRSRSFMAVYLLAVVVAMVLGAVQVLGSVKFSLFNRYQVMTDEAVEHGMLSAHYESMRSAHDQLLAYPMIPSDTITGSRLRVFIPHRPQRDNPLARQHCSALPGARNEAVGAQAASAAVECLSRLWQVQLDGAPVDLHEFMPMERRDVDMRGLVGYLPMAGLVPGRHDLNLVWNAEGGERGPERRREYRIPFWYAPDP
;
A
#
# COMPACT_ATOMS: atom_id res chain seq x y z
N MET A 1 19.88 73.80 -60.94
CA MET A 1 20.12 72.51 -60.27
C MET A 1 19.22 72.47 -59.05
N ASN A 2 18.07 71.79 -59.18
CA ASN A 2 17.10 71.58 -58.13
C ASN A 2 17.19 70.10 -57.74
N GLU A 3 17.68 69.80 -56.55
CA GLU A 3 17.66 68.46 -55.97
C GLU A 3 16.30 68.19 -55.32
N SER A 4 15.74 67.02 -55.61
CA SER A 4 14.51 66.49 -55.01
C SER A 4 14.91 65.44 -53.96
N PRO A 5 14.30 65.38 -52.77
CA PRO A 5 14.67 64.39 -51.76
C PRO A 5 14.05 63.02 -52.04
N LEU A 6 14.83 61.99 -51.74
CA LEU A 6 14.52 60.56 -51.84
C LEU A 6 13.30 60.19 -50.97
N THR A 7 12.39 59.42 -51.56
CA THR A 7 11.23 58.82 -50.91
C THR A 7 11.69 57.63 -50.07
N GLU A 8 11.61 57.70 -48.74
CA GLU A 8 11.77 56.53 -47.87
C GLU A 8 10.58 55.59 -48.08
N SER A 9 10.86 54.36 -48.52
CA SER A 9 9.89 53.28 -48.56
C SER A 9 9.63 52.78 -47.14
N HIS A 10 8.53 53.22 -46.53
CA HIS A 10 7.98 52.55 -45.35
C HIS A 10 7.51 51.14 -45.75
N THR A 11 8.33 50.13 -45.44
CA THR A 11 7.83 48.76 -45.27
C THR A 11 6.91 48.75 -44.05
N PRO A 12 5.64 48.34 -44.16
CA PRO A 12 4.82 48.15 -42.98
C PRO A 12 5.41 46.98 -42.20
N VAL A 13 5.89 47.25 -40.99
CA VAL A 13 6.14 46.21 -39.98
C VAL A 13 4.81 45.49 -39.81
N ALA A 14 4.75 44.24 -40.26
CA ALA A 14 3.59 43.39 -40.03
C ALA A 14 3.34 43.36 -38.52
N GLU A 15 2.26 44.00 -38.09
CA GLU A 15 1.78 43.96 -36.73
C GLU A 15 1.36 42.51 -36.48
N VAL A 16 2.29 41.71 -35.93
CA VAL A 16 2.03 40.32 -35.57
C VAL A 16 0.97 40.36 -34.48
N ASP A 17 -0.22 39.85 -34.79
CA ASP A 17 -1.34 39.81 -33.86
C ASP A 17 -0.88 39.05 -32.58
N PRO A 18 -0.80 39.74 -31.42
CA PRO A 18 -0.25 39.17 -30.19
C PRO A 18 -1.06 37.97 -29.70
N VAL A 19 -2.33 37.85 -30.11
CA VAL A 19 -3.16 36.67 -29.82
C VAL A 19 -2.68 35.47 -30.61
N LEU A 20 -2.38 35.61 -31.89
CA LEU A 20 -1.88 34.54 -32.76
C LEU A 20 -0.49 34.06 -32.32
N GLU A 21 0.38 34.97 -31.90
CA GLU A 21 1.71 34.62 -31.38
C GLU A 21 1.64 33.91 -30.03
N ALA A 22 0.76 34.37 -29.12
CA ALA A 22 0.50 33.68 -27.86
C ALA A 22 -0.05 32.27 -28.11
N THR A 23 -1.01 32.12 -29.03
CA THR A 23 -1.63 30.83 -29.36
C THR A 23 -0.61 29.86 -29.97
N ALA A 24 0.27 30.34 -30.87
CA ALA A 24 1.35 29.56 -31.45
C ALA A 24 2.43 29.19 -30.41
N ARG A 25 2.73 30.09 -29.47
CA ARG A 25 3.64 29.82 -28.35
C ARG A 25 3.06 28.78 -27.39
N PHE A 26 1.76 28.85 -27.08
CA PHE A 26 1.06 27.83 -26.31
C PHE A 26 1.01 26.48 -27.04
N GLY A 27 0.84 26.47 -28.36
CA GLY A 27 0.90 25.25 -29.18
C GLY A 27 2.27 24.57 -29.11
N ARG A 28 3.36 25.32 -29.30
CA ARG A 28 4.73 24.78 -29.19
C ARG A 28 5.09 24.33 -27.77
N LEU A 29 4.60 25.02 -26.75
CA LEU A 29 4.74 24.58 -25.35
C LEU A 29 3.98 23.27 -25.10
N ARG A 30 2.79 23.12 -25.69
CA ARG A 30 1.96 21.92 -25.59
C ARG A 30 2.65 20.71 -26.23
N GLU A 31 3.17 20.84 -27.44
CA GLU A 31 3.90 19.74 -28.12
C GLU A 31 5.11 19.24 -27.30
N ARG A 32 5.93 20.15 -26.74
CA ARG A 32 7.04 19.75 -25.86
C ARG A 32 6.59 19.15 -24.54
N THR A 33 5.47 19.63 -24.01
CA THR A 33 4.89 19.11 -22.76
C THR A 33 4.33 17.72 -22.97
N ASP A 34 3.73 17.45 -24.13
CA ASP A 34 3.14 16.17 -24.47
C ASP A 34 4.19 15.04 -24.59
N GLU A 35 5.38 15.35 -25.13
CA GLU A 35 6.51 14.41 -25.15
C GLU A 35 7.03 14.12 -23.74
N LEU A 36 7.25 15.16 -22.94
CA LEU A 36 7.68 15.03 -21.53
C LEU A 36 6.66 14.28 -20.68
N GLU A 37 5.36 14.51 -20.89
CA GLU A 37 4.27 13.83 -20.20
C GLU A 37 4.30 12.32 -20.47
N LEU A 38 4.59 11.91 -21.72
CA LEU A 38 4.71 10.51 -22.08
C LEU A 38 5.90 9.84 -21.38
N PHE A 39 7.07 10.48 -21.38
CA PHE A 39 8.27 9.96 -20.72
C PHE A 39 8.10 9.86 -19.21
N ILE A 40 7.59 10.91 -18.56
CA ILE A 40 7.39 10.94 -17.11
C ILE A 40 6.32 9.92 -16.71
N SER A 41 5.19 9.84 -17.42
CA SER A 41 4.11 8.89 -17.12
C SER A 41 4.56 7.45 -17.32
N GLY A 42 5.34 7.16 -18.36
CA GLY A 42 5.91 5.83 -18.63
C GLY A 42 6.89 5.39 -17.56
N LEU A 43 7.87 6.24 -17.23
CA LEU A 43 8.86 5.96 -16.19
C LEU A 43 8.20 5.79 -14.82
N LEU A 44 7.25 6.66 -14.48
CA LEU A 44 6.54 6.61 -13.21
C LEU A 44 5.66 5.36 -13.11
N ALA A 45 4.94 4.98 -14.17
CA ALA A 45 4.16 3.75 -14.18
C ALA A 45 5.05 2.51 -13.94
N PHE A 46 6.21 2.44 -14.59
CA PHE A 46 7.16 1.35 -14.39
C PHE A 46 7.70 1.32 -12.96
N ALA A 47 8.14 2.47 -12.43
CA ALA A 47 8.63 2.57 -11.06
C ALA A 47 7.56 2.14 -10.03
N LEU A 48 6.32 2.57 -10.22
CA LEU A 48 5.21 2.24 -9.32
C LEU A 48 4.84 0.75 -9.35
N LEU A 49 5.12 0.01 -10.43
CA LEU A 49 4.93 -1.44 -10.46
C LEU A 49 6.04 -2.21 -9.75
N ALA A 50 7.26 -1.65 -9.66
CA ALA A 50 8.40 -2.29 -9.01
C ALA A 50 8.45 -2.06 -7.49
N VAL A 51 8.02 -0.88 -7.02
CA VAL A 51 8.08 -0.47 -5.60
C VAL A 51 7.33 -1.40 -4.61
N PRO A 52 6.15 -1.98 -4.92
CA PRO A 52 5.39 -2.80 -3.96
C PRO A 52 6.15 -3.99 -3.37
N GLY A 53 7.07 -4.61 -4.12
CA GLY A 53 7.90 -5.71 -3.61
C GLY A 53 8.84 -5.23 -2.50
N TYR A 54 9.54 -4.12 -2.72
CA TYR A 54 10.43 -3.53 -1.72
C TYR A 54 9.68 -3.05 -0.46
N LEU A 55 8.50 -2.46 -0.65
CA LEU A 55 7.64 -2.06 0.46
C LEU A 55 7.19 -3.28 1.28
N PHE A 56 6.90 -4.40 0.63
CA PHE A 56 6.53 -5.64 1.29
C PHE A 56 7.67 -6.18 2.15
N ASP A 57 8.88 -6.29 1.62
CA ASP A 57 10.05 -6.79 2.39
C ASP A 57 10.39 -5.86 3.57
N ALA A 58 10.28 -4.54 3.39
CA ALA A 58 10.50 -3.58 4.46
C ALA A 58 9.43 -3.68 5.56
N TRP A 59 8.16 -3.81 5.17
CA TRP A 59 7.06 -4.00 6.11
C TRP A 59 7.16 -5.34 6.83
N ALA A 60 7.41 -6.44 6.11
CA ALA A 60 7.49 -7.79 6.66
C ALA A 60 8.54 -7.86 7.78
N ARG A 61 9.77 -7.38 7.53
CA ARG A 61 10.83 -7.31 8.55
C ARG A 61 10.46 -6.42 9.72
N SER A 62 9.94 -5.22 9.47
CA SER A 62 9.55 -4.29 10.55
C SER A 62 8.39 -4.83 11.40
N SER A 63 7.48 -5.59 10.78
CA SER A 63 6.32 -6.18 11.44
C SER A 63 6.69 -7.26 12.47
N LEU A 64 7.84 -7.93 12.28
CA LEU A 64 8.35 -8.92 13.23
C LEU A 64 8.77 -8.31 14.57
N HIS A 65 9.07 -7.02 14.61
CA HIS A 65 9.58 -6.31 15.79
C HIS A 65 8.53 -5.43 16.48
N THR A 66 7.31 -5.39 15.97
CA THR A 66 6.28 -4.47 16.46
C THR A 66 5.08 -5.22 17.04
N GLU A 67 4.38 -4.53 17.94
CA GLU A 67 3.11 -4.98 18.46
C GLU A 67 2.09 -3.83 18.55
N GLY A 68 0.83 -4.16 18.80
CA GLY A 68 -0.23 -3.22 19.14
C GLY A 68 -0.46 -2.15 18.07
N ILE A 69 -0.47 -0.89 18.50
CA ILE A 69 -0.72 0.26 17.62
C ILE A 69 0.38 0.46 16.58
N TYR A 70 1.63 0.13 16.91
CA TYR A 70 2.75 0.27 15.97
C TYR A 70 2.61 -0.71 14.80
N PHE A 71 2.23 -1.96 15.09
CA PHE A 71 1.91 -2.94 14.06
C PHE A 71 0.77 -2.45 13.15
N GLN A 72 -0.31 -1.91 13.73
CA GLN A 72 -1.45 -1.38 12.98
C GLN A 72 -1.06 -0.19 12.09
N LEU A 73 -0.20 0.71 12.58
CA LEU A 73 0.28 1.85 11.80
C LEU A 73 1.21 1.42 10.66
N LEU A 74 2.12 0.46 10.91
CA LEU A 74 2.94 -0.14 9.86
C LEU A 74 2.09 -0.81 8.79
N TRP A 75 1.09 -1.60 9.20
CA TRP A 75 0.12 -2.22 8.30
C TRP A 75 -0.62 -1.19 7.44
N PHE A 76 -1.13 -0.13 8.08
CA PHE A 76 -1.85 0.93 7.39
C PHE A 76 -0.95 1.65 6.37
N GLY A 77 0.27 2.01 6.77
CA GLY A 77 1.26 2.65 5.89
C GLY A 77 1.63 1.76 4.71
N PHE A 78 1.89 0.48 4.94
CA PHE A 78 2.14 -0.51 3.89
C PHE A 78 0.96 -0.64 2.93
N SER A 79 -0.26 -0.88 3.45
CA SER A 79 -1.47 -1.10 2.66
C SER A 79 -1.80 0.09 1.76
N ILE A 80 -1.71 1.32 2.27
CA ILE A 80 -1.94 2.53 1.48
C ILE A 80 -0.84 2.71 0.44
N SER A 81 0.43 2.52 0.79
CA SER A 81 1.54 2.75 -0.13
C SER A 81 1.51 1.78 -1.32
N VAL A 82 1.29 0.49 -1.05
CA VAL A 82 1.13 -0.54 -2.08
C VAL A 82 -0.11 -0.28 -2.93
N GLY A 83 -1.24 0.00 -2.29
CA GLY A 83 -2.48 0.30 -2.97
C GLY A 83 -2.36 1.51 -3.91
N MET A 84 -1.69 2.57 -3.43
CA MET A 84 -1.38 3.76 -4.21
C MET A 84 -0.51 3.41 -5.42
N CYS A 85 0.56 2.63 -5.23
CA CYS A 85 1.41 2.18 -6.32
C CYS A 85 0.61 1.54 -7.45
N TYR A 86 -0.25 0.56 -7.13
CA TYR A 86 -1.04 -0.12 -8.16
C TYR A 86 -2.12 0.77 -8.80
N VAL A 87 -2.88 1.52 -8.02
CA VAL A 87 -3.95 2.38 -8.57
C VAL A 87 -3.36 3.46 -9.48
N LEU A 88 -2.25 4.08 -9.08
CA LEU A 88 -1.57 5.07 -9.89
C LEU A 88 -0.93 4.45 -11.14
N ALA A 89 -0.30 3.29 -11.02
CA ALA A 89 0.26 2.59 -12.18
C ALA A 89 -0.84 2.28 -13.21
N VAL A 90 -1.98 1.74 -12.78
CA VAL A 90 -3.12 1.46 -13.68
C VAL A 90 -3.66 2.74 -14.31
N ALA A 91 -3.80 3.82 -13.53
CA ALA A 91 -4.28 5.11 -14.05
C ALA A 91 -3.32 5.71 -15.09
N LEU A 92 -2.01 5.65 -14.84
CA LEU A 92 -0.97 6.09 -15.79
C LEU A 92 -0.93 5.20 -17.05
N ILE A 93 -1.07 3.89 -16.91
CA ILE A 93 -1.17 2.97 -18.06
C ILE A 93 -2.42 3.29 -18.90
N ALA A 94 -3.56 3.54 -18.27
CA ALA A 94 -4.79 3.95 -18.96
C ALA A 94 -4.58 5.29 -19.68
N HIS A 95 -3.95 6.27 -19.03
CA HIS A 95 -3.56 7.53 -19.64
C HIS A 95 -2.67 7.31 -20.88
N LEU A 96 -1.59 6.53 -20.75
CA LEU A 96 -0.65 6.25 -21.84
C LEU A 96 -1.33 5.51 -23.00
N THR A 97 -2.28 4.62 -22.70
CA THR A 97 -3.06 3.91 -23.72
C THR A 97 -3.93 4.87 -24.52
N VAL A 98 -4.63 5.79 -23.85
CA VAL A 98 -5.44 6.82 -24.52
C VAL A 98 -4.55 7.77 -25.32
N ARG A 99 -3.37 8.13 -24.78
CA ARG A 99 -2.40 8.97 -25.50
C ARG A 99 -1.84 8.27 -26.74
N GLY A 100 -1.49 6.99 -26.63
CA GLY A 100 -1.08 6.17 -27.78
C GLY A 100 -2.17 6.06 -28.84
N TYR A 101 -3.44 5.90 -28.42
CA TYR A 101 -4.58 5.93 -29.33
C TYR A 101 -4.72 7.29 -30.04
N TRP A 102 -4.55 8.41 -29.32
CA TRP A 102 -4.55 9.75 -29.89
C TRP A 102 -3.44 9.94 -30.95
N ILE A 103 -2.21 9.51 -30.65
CA ILE A 103 -1.09 9.54 -31.62
C ILE A 103 -1.45 8.71 -32.86
N GLY A 104 -2.00 7.52 -32.67
CA GLY A 104 -2.45 6.65 -33.76
C GLY A 104 -3.52 7.30 -34.64
N LEU A 105 -4.48 8.01 -34.05
CA LEU A 105 -5.51 8.74 -34.80
C LEU A 105 -4.93 9.91 -35.59
N ILE A 106 -3.93 10.63 -35.06
CA ILE A 106 -3.23 11.69 -35.80
C ILE A 106 -2.48 11.10 -37.00
N GLY A 107 -1.79 9.97 -36.80
CA GLY A 107 -1.15 9.23 -37.89
C GLY A 107 -2.15 8.77 -38.95
N LEU A 108 -3.34 8.32 -38.55
CA LEU A 108 -4.39 7.98 -39.50
C LEU A 108 -4.92 9.20 -40.25
N LYS A 109 -5.08 10.35 -39.58
CA LYS A 109 -5.54 11.60 -40.22
C LYS A 109 -4.55 12.13 -41.24
N SER A 110 -3.24 12.00 -41.00
CA SER A 110 -2.22 12.46 -41.95
C SER A 110 -2.27 11.66 -43.26
N HIS A 111 -2.49 10.34 -43.19
CA HIS A 111 -2.60 9.47 -44.36
C HIS A 111 -4.00 9.45 -45.00
N PHE A 112 -5.06 9.58 -44.19
CA PHE A 112 -6.47 9.49 -44.62
C PHE A 112 -7.26 10.72 -44.15
N PRO A 113 -7.05 11.91 -44.74
CA PRO A 113 -7.61 13.17 -44.25
C PRO A 113 -9.15 13.23 -44.33
N LYS A 114 -9.78 12.43 -45.20
CA LYS A 114 -11.24 12.35 -45.35
C LYS A 114 -11.90 11.38 -44.36
N GLY A 115 -11.13 10.66 -43.55
CA GLY A 115 -11.64 9.66 -42.61
C GLY A 115 -12.21 8.42 -43.31
N ILE A 116 -13.27 7.86 -42.72
CA ILE A 116 -13.87 6.60 -43.17
C ILE A 116 -14.63 6.81 -44.49
N ASP A 117 -14.19 6.12 -45.55
CA ASP A 117 -14.96 6.01 -46.79
C ASP A 117 -16.02 4.91 -46.68
N TRP A 118 -17.22 5.29 -46.24
CA TRP A 118 -18.37 4.40 -46.06
C TRP A 118 -18.82 3.69 -47.35
N GLN A 119 -18.45 4.19 -48.54
CA GLN A 119 -18.81 3.57 -49.81
C GLN A 119 -17.90 2.38 -50.14
N ARG A 120 -16.65 2.39 -49.65
CA ARG A 120 -15.66 1.32 -49.86
C ARG A 120 -15.75 0.18 -48.84
N LEU A 121 -16.82 0.10 -48.06
CA LEU A 121 -17.08 -0.96 -47.08
C LEU A 121 -18.22 -1.90 -47.55
N PRO A 122 -17.95 -2.81 -48.52
CA PRO A 122 -18.99 -3.62 -49.17
C PRO A 122 -19.63 -4.66 -48.24
N GLN A 123 -18.91 -5.13 -47.21
CA GLN A 123 -19.42 -6.12 -46.26
C GLN A 123 -20.33 -5.53 -45.16
N MET A 124 -20.42 -4.20 -45.06
CA MET A 124 -21.20 -3.55 -44.02
C MET A 124 -22.65 -3.28 -44.49
N GLY A 125 -23.60 -3.97 -43.85
CA GLY A 125 -25.03 -3.83 -44.15
C GLY A 125 -25.59 -2.41 -43.88
N PRO A 126 -26.73 -2.05 -44.49
CA PRO A 126 -27.26 -0.68 -44.48
C PRO A 126 -27.64 -0.20 -43.07
N VAL A 127 -28.14 -1.09 -42.21
CA VAL A 127 -28.50 -0.77 -40.81
C VAL A 127 -27.26 -0.39 -40.01
N SER A 128 -26.23 -1.25 -40.01
CA SER A 128 -24.97 -1.01 -39.30
C SER A 128 -24.26 0.24 -39.83
N ARG A 129 -24.26 0.45 -41.15
CA ARG A 129 -23.67 1.63 -41.78
C ARG A 129 -24.37 2.91 -41.35
N ALA A 130 -25.70 2.95 -41.38
CA ALA A 130 -26.46 4.12 -40.94
C ALA A 130 -26.25 4.40 -39.45
N PHE A 131 -26.25 3.35 -38.61
CA PHE A 131 -26.03 3.47 -37.17
C PHE A 131 -24.64 4.01 -36.82
N LEU A 132 -23.59 3.47 -37.44
CA LEU A 132 -22.20 3.88 -37.19
C LEU A 132 -21.92 5.26 -37.76
N LYS A 133 -22.40 5.56 -38.97
CA LYS A 133 -22.25 6.89 -39.60
C LYS A 133 -22.95 7.99 -38.78
N ALA A 134 -24.11 7.71 -38.18
CA ALA A 134 -24.81 8.67 -37.31
C ALA A 134 -24.05 8.96 -36.01
N ARG A 135 -23.14 8.08 -35.60
CA ARG A 135 -22.30 8.21 -34.40
C ARG A 135 -20.84 8.55 -34.71
N ASP A 136 -20.50 8.61 -36.00
CA ASP A 136 -19.17 8.96 -36.46
C ASP A 136 -18.95 10.45 -36.25
N GLY A 137 -18.14 10.78 -35.24
CA GLY A 137 -17.67 12.16 -35.03
C GLY A 137 -16.51 12.54 -35.94
N GLY A 138 -16.17 11.70 -36.92
CA GLY A 138 -14.97 11.82 -37.74
C GLY A 138 -13.69 11.52 -36.96
N LEU A 139 -12.56 11.51 -37.69
CA LEU A 139 -11.24 11.43 -37.08
C LEU A 139 -11.00 12.62 -36.15
N ASP A 140 -11.41 13.83 -36.53
CA ASP A 140 -11.19 15.05 -35.76
C ASP A 140 -11.89 15.03 -34.40
N GLY A 141 -13.17 14.66 -34.38
CA GLY A 141 -13.90 14.51 -33.13
C GLY A 141 -13.34 13.39 -32.27
N SER A 142 -12.78 12.34 -32.87
CA SER A 142 -12.15 11.23 -32.14
C SER A 142 -10.82 11.63 -31.52
N ILE A 143 -9.99 12.40 -32.26
CA ILE A 143 -8.74 12.99 -31.77
C ILE A 143 -9.05 13.91 -30.59
N GLU A 144 -10.01 14.82 -30.73
CA GLU A 144 -10.37 15.77 -29.67
C GLU A 144 -10.94 15.07 -28.42
N ARG A 145 -11.75 14.01 -28.59
CA ARG A 145 -12.21 13.17 -27.47
C ARG A 145 -11.07 12.44 -26.77
N ALA A 146 -10.13 11.87 -27.53
CA ALA A 146 -8.98 11.17 -26.96
C ALA A 146 -8.07 12.13 -26.19
N ASP A 147 -7.82 13.33 -26.73
CA ASP A 147 -7.05 14.38 -26.04
C ASP A 147 -7.71 14.80 -24.72
N ARG A 148 -9.01 15.13 -24.75
CA ARG A 148 -9.76 15.46 -23.53
C ARG A 148 -9.74 14.35 -22.49
N LEU A 149 -9.88 13.09 -22.93
CA LEU A 149 -9.84 11.94 -22.03
C LEU A 149 -8.45 11.77 -21.43
N ALA A 150 -7.37 11.89 -22.22
CA ALA A 150 -6.00 11.82 -21.73
C ALA A 150 -5.71 12.90 -20.68
N THR A 151 -6.04 14.16 -20.98
CA THR A 151 -5.86 15.29 -20.04
C THR A 151 -6.69 15.12 -18.76
N MET A 152 -7.92 14.62 -18.88
CA MET A 152 -8.76 14.31 -17.72
C MET A 152 -8.11 13.22 -16.87
N LEU A 153 -7.71 12.09 -17.47
CA LEU A 153 -7.05 10.99 -16.77
C LEU A 153 -5.78 11.46 -16.08
N PHE A 154 -4.93 12.24 -16.76
CA PHE A 154 -3.71 12.81 -16.17
C PHE A 154 -4.04 13.66 -14.94
N SER A 155 -4.97 14.61 -15.08
CA SER A 155 -5.36 15.52 -14.01
C SER A 155 -5.95 14.79 -12.81
N THR A 156 -6.80 13.78 -13.05
CA THR A 156 -7.36 12.94 -11.99
C THR A 156 -6.31 12.08 -11.29
N THR A 157 -5.34 11.56 -12.05
CA THR A 157 -4.19 10.80 -11.52
C THR A 157 -3.35 11.71 -10.64
N LEU A 158 -3.00 12.91 -11.11
CA LEU A 158 -2.22 13.88 -10.34
C LEU A 158 -2.92 14.30 -9.05
N LEU A 159 -4.25 14.50 -9.09
CA LEU A 159 -5.04 14.77 -7.88
C LEU A 159 -5.01 13.58 -6.91
N ALA A 160 -5.10 12.34 -7.42
CA ALA A 160 -4.98 11.13 -6.61
C ALA A 160 -3.57 10.99 -5.99
N VAL A 161 -2.51 11.27 -6.75
CA VAL A 161 -1.13 11.30 -6.23
C VAL A 161 -1.01 12.32 -5.10
N GLN A 162 -1.45 13.55 -5.33
CA GLN A 162 -1.31 14.64 -4.36
C GLN A 162 -2.10 14.38 -3.07
N THR A 163 -3.32 13.83 -3.20
CA THR A 163 -4.14 13.44 -2.04
C THR A 163 -3.46 12.32 -1.23
N LEU A 164 -3.06 11.24 -1.90
CA LEU A 164 -2.48 10.09 -1.22
C LEU A 164 -1.10 10.42 -0.62
N ALA A 165 -0.23 11.12 -1.36
CA ALA A 165 1.05 11.59 -0.84
C ALA A 165 0.86 12.53 0.36
N GLY A 166 -0.12 13.44 0.30
CA GLY A 166 -0.49 14.29 1.43
C GLY A 166 -0.95 13.48 2.65
N THR A 167 -1.78 12.46 2.45
CA THR A 167 -2.21 11.58 3.57
C THR A 167 -1.05 10.78 4.16
N LEU A 168 -0.12 10.29 3.33
CA LEU A 168 1.06 9.55 3.79
C LEU A 168 1.99 10.45 4.61
N VAL A 169 2.28 11.66 4.13
CA VAL A 169 3.09 12.65 4.87
C VAL A 169 2.43 12.98 6.20
N MET A 170 1.12 13.22 6.22
CA MET A 170 0.38 13.48 7.46
C MET A 170 0.42 12.28 8.41
N ALA A 171 0.30 11.05 7.91
CA ALA A 171 0.41 9.84 8.73
C ALA A 171 1.81 9.72 9.37
N VAL A 172 2.88 9.95 8.60
CA VAL A 172 4.27 9.94 9.11
C VAL A 172 4.47 11.02 10.17
N LEU A 173 4.03 12.25 9.90
CA LEU A 173 4.12 13.35 10.88
C LEU A 173 3.36 13.04 12.16
N THR A 174 2.15 12.49 12.04
CA THR A 174 1.33 12.07 13.19
C THR A 174 2.05 11.01 14.01
N LEU A 175 2.65 10.01 13.34
CA LEU A 175 3.43 8.96 14.00
C LEU A 175 4.65 9.54 14.71
N CYS A 176 5.43 10.42 14.06
CA CYS A 176 6.59 11.07 14.68
C CYS A 176 6.21 11.86 15.93
N VAL A 177 5.12 12.64 15.86
CA VAL A 177 4.60 13.39 17.02
C VAL A 177 4.11 12.45 18.12
N ALA A 178 3.38 11.39 17.76
CA ALA A 178 2.90 10.42 18.73
C ALA A 178 4.05 9.68 19.44
N MET A 179 5.10 9.32 18.71
CA MET A 179 6.32 8.72 19.27
C MET A 179 7.05 9.68 20.20
N ALA A 180 7.21 10.94 19.81
CA ALA A 180 7.87 11.95 20.65
C ALA A 180 7.09 12.19 21.96
N ILE A 181 5.77 12.35 21.88
CA ILE A 181 4.91 12.52 23.08
C ILE A 181 4.93 11.25 23.94
N SER A 182 4.88 10.06 23.34
CA SER A 182 4.98 8.79 24.05
C SER A 182 6.30 8.66 24.80
N ALA A 183 7.42 8.99 24.16
CA ALA A 183 8.75 8.96 24.79
C ALA A 183 8.83 9.89 26.03
N LEU A 184 8.24 11.09 25.94
CA LEU A 184 8.15 12.04 27.06
C LEU A 184 7.21 11.55 28.18
N ALA A 185 6.19 10.74 27.85
CA ALA A 185 5.21 10.20 28.77
C ALA A 185 5.54 8.79 29.30
N GLY A 186 6.81 8.37 29.22
CA GLY A 186 7.27 7.08 29.75
C GLY A 186 7.01 5.86 28.84
N GLY A 187 6.76 6.08 27.55
CA GLY A 187 6.60 5.01 26.55
C GLY A 187 5.27 4.26 26.66
N SER A 188 4.19 4.96 27.00
CA SER A 188 2.85 4.38 27.11
C SER A 188 2.14 4.31 25.76
N GLU A 189 1.74 3.11 25.34
CA GLU A 189 0.99 2.89 24.10
C GLU A 189 -0.36 3.62 24.08
N ARG A 190 -0.98 3.82 25.25
CA ARG A 190 -2.25 4.55 25.37
C ARG A 190 -2.11 5.99 24.91
N VAL A 191 -0.95 6.62 25.16
CA VAL A 191 -0.67 8.00 24.74
C VAL A 191 -0.59 8.06 23.21
N VAL A 192 0.12 7.11 22.59
CA VAL A 192 0.18 7.00 21.11
C VAL A 192 -1.23 6.86 20.54
N MET A 193 -2.04 5.98 21.09
CA MET A 193 -3.41 5.75 20.63
C MET A 193 -4.27 7.02 20.73
N ILE A 194 -4.22 7.74 21.85
CA ILE A 194 -4.98 8.99 22.04
C ILE A 194 -4.52 10.07 21.05
N VAL A 195 -3.21 10.21 20.84
CA VAL A 195 -2.66 11.18 19.87
C VAL A 195 -3.14 10.82 18.46
N VAL A 196 -3.03 9.57 18.04
CA VAL A 196 -3.46 9.14 16.71
C VAL A 196 -4.97 9.34 16.52
N ILE A 197 -5.80 8.90 17.47
CA ILE A 197 -7.26 9.07 17.40
C ILE A 197 -7.63 10.56 17.36
N SER A 198 -7.02 11.39 18.19
CA SER A 198 -7.31 12.83 18.23
C SER A 198 -6.92 13.53 16.92
N VAL A 199 -5.79 13.17 16.32
CA VAL A 199 -5.37 13.71 15.02
C VAL A 199 -6.29 13.24 13.89
N LEU A 200 -6.62 11.95 13.81
CA LEU A 200 -7.55 11.43 12.79
C LEU A 200 -8.95 12.06 12.93
N THR A 201 -9.44 12.21 14.16
CA THR A 201 -10.71 12.90 14.44
C THR A 201 -10.64 14.37 14.07
N GLY A 202 -9.51 15.03 14.34
CA GLY A 202 -9.25 16.41 13.96
C GLY A 202 -9.24 16.61 12.44
N LEU A 203 -8.59 15.71 11.68
CA LEU A 203 -8.59 15.74 10.21
C LEU A 203 -9.99 15.50 9.63
N LEU A 204 -10.73 14.54 10.18
CA LEU A 204 -12.11 14.28 9.79
C LEU A 204 -13.00 15.50 10.08
N ALA A 205 -12.83 16.13 11.25
CA ALA A 205 -13.53 17.36 11.59
C ALA A 205 -13.16 18.49 10.64
N LEU A 206 -11.88 18.66 10.29
CA LEU A 206 -11.41 19.67 9.33
C LEU A 206 -12.10 19.53 7.97
N ALA A 207 -12.35 18.30 7.52
CA ALA A 207 -13.06 18.02 6.27
C ALA A 207 -14.59 18.20 6.37
N LEU A 208 -15.21 17.79 7.48
CA LEU A 208 -16.68 17.78 7.64
C LEU A 208 -17.27 19.11 8.14
N VAL A 209 -16.54 19.84 8.98
CA VAL A 209 -17.02 21.08 9.61
C VAL A 209 -17.48 22.12 8.58
N PRO A 210 -16.73 22.41 7.48
CA PRO A 210 -17.21 23.33 6.44
C PRO A 210 -18.53 22.90 5.82
N ALA A 211 -18.65 21.62 5.45
CA ALA A 211 -19.86 21.09 4.82
C ALA A 211 -21.08 21.13 5.78
N LEU A 212 -20.86 20.89 7.07
CA LEU A 212 -21.91 21.00 8.09
C LEU A 212 -22.30 22.47 8.32
N LEU A 213 -21.33 23.38 8.42
CA LEU A 213 -21.56 24.82 8.56
C LEU A 213 -22.32 25.39 7.38
N GLU A 214 -21.93 25.05 6.15
CA GLU A 214 -22.67 25.47 4.95
C GLU A 214 -24.13 25.00 4.98
N ARG A 215 -24.38 23.74 5.39
CA ARG A 215 -25.75 23.23 5.56
C ARG A 215 -26.53 23.99 6.64
N VAL A 216 -25.89 24.36 7.75
CA VAL A 216 -26.53 25.14 8.82
C VAL A 216 -26.81 26.57 8.37
N ILE A 217 -25.86 27.23 7.69
CA ILE A 217 -26.01 28.57 7.12
C ILE A 217 -27.17 28.58 6.13
N ALA A 218 -27.20 27.64 5.17
CA ALA A 218 -28.27 27.54 4.19
C ALA A 218 -29.65 27.33 4.82
N ARG A 219 -29.73 26.52 5.90
CA ARG A 219 -30.98 26.33 6.66
C ARG A 219 -31.42 27.60 7.39
N ARG A 220 -30.50 28.34 8.01
CA ARG A 220 -30.79 29.62 8.69
C ARG A 220 -31.20 30.71 7.71
N GLN A 221 -30.56 30.78 6.55
CA GLN A 221 -30.90 31.71 5.47
C GLN A 221 -32.32 31.46 4.96
N ARG A 222 -32.71 30.20 4.73
CA ARG A 222 -34.09 29.83 4.36
C ARG A 222 -35.14 30.19 5.42
N ARG A 223 -34.74 30.27 6.70
CA ARG A 223 -35.60 30.63 7.83
C ARG A 223 -35.49 32.10 8.21
N ASN A 224 -34.79 32.91 7.41
CA ASN A 224 -34.53 34.34 7.65
C ASN A 224 -33.89 34.64 9.03
N GLN A 225 -33.03 33.73 9.51
CA GLN A 225 -32.32 33.85 10.79
C GLN A 225 -30.91 34.44 10.60
N ALA A 226 -30.37 35.04 11.66
CA ALA A 226 -29.01 35.59 11.67
C ALA A 226 -27.96 34.50 11.36
N HIS A 227 -27.17 34.74 10.32
CA HIS A 227 -26.16 33.81 9.80
C HIS A 227 -24.79 34.48 9.53
N GLU A 228 -24.70 35.80 9.62
CA GLU A 228 -23.49 36.57 9.29
C GLU A 228 -22.27 36.13 10.12
N GLY A 229 -22.41 35.95 11.43
CA GLY A 229 -21.29 35.51 12.27
C GLY A 229 -20.75 34.12 11.89
N LEU A 230 -21.66 33.19 11.55
CA LEU A 230 -21.30 31.83 11.11
C LEU A 230 -20.62 31.85 9.74
N GLN A 231 -21.08 32.72 8.85
CA GLN A 231 -20.49 32.95 7.53
C GLN A 231 -19.08 33.54 7.64
N HIS A 232 -18.87 34.57 8.47
CA HIS A 232 -17.53 35.14 8.68
C HIS A 232 -16.56 34.11 9.27
N TRP A 233 -17.03 33.26 10.20
CA TRP A 233 -16.22 32.17 10.74
C TRP A 233 -15.84 31.15 9.66
N LEU A 234 -16.81 30.72 8.84
CA LEU A 234 -16.56 29.79 7.74
C LEU A 234 -15.57 30.39 6.73
N GLN A 235 -15.73 31.66 6.36
CA GLN A 235 -14.81 32.35 5.46
C GLN A 235 -13.39 32.45 6.03
N ARG A 236 -13.24 32.79 7.32
CA ARG A 236 -11.93 32.80 7.99
C ARG A 236 -11.29 31.42 8.05
N PHE A 237 -12.08 30.39 8.32
CA PHE A 237 -11.62 29.01 8.34
C PHE A 237 -11.13 28.55 6.96
N LEU A 238 -11.92 28.79 5.91
CA LEU A 238 -11.55 28.47 4.52
C LEU A 238 -10.32 29.27 4.07
N ALA A 239 -10.24 30.56 4.42
CA ALA A 239 -9.06 31.38 4.14
C ALA A 239 -7.81 30.84 4.85
N GLY A 240 -7.95 30.31 6.07
CA GLY A 240 -6.89 29.62 6.80
C GLY A 240 -6.39 28.38 6.06
N LEU A 241 -7.31 27.52 5.60
CA LEU A 241 -6.96 26.34 4.79
C LEU A 241 -6.25 26.71 3.49
N GLN A 242 -6.68 27.79 2.83
CA GLN A 242 -6.07 28.27 1.58
C GLN A 242 -4.66 28.85 1.74
N ARG A 243 -4.19 29.11 2.97
CA ARG A 243 -2.79 29.49 3.22
C ARG A 243 -1.82 28.34 3.00
N ILE A 244 -2.29 27.09 3.09
CA ILE A 244 -1.47 25.91 2.84
C ILE A 244 -1.40 25.72 1.32
N PRO A 245 -0.24 25.93 0.67
CA PRO A 245 -0.15 25.94 -0.80
C PRO A 245 -0.64 24.63 -1.43
N LEU A 246 -0.33 23.50 -0.78
CA LEU A 246 -0.73 22.17 -1.22
C LEU A 246 -2.25 22.00 -1.23
N LEU A 247 -2.95 22.45 -0.17
CA LEU A 247 -4.41 22.38 -0.11
C LEU A 247 -5.07 23.29 -1.15
N ARG A 248 -4.51 24.50 -1.35
CA ARG A 248 -4.99 25.44 -2.37
C ARG A 248 -4.91 24.85 -3.77
N GLN A 249 -3.76 24.26 -4.13
CA GLN A 249 -3.56 23.65 -5.45
C GLN A 249 -4.47 22.45 -5.67
N MET A 250 -4.60 21.59 -4.65
CA MET A 250 -5.49 20.43 -4.69
C MET A 250 -6.95 20.85 -4.88
N GLN A 251 -7.40 21.88 -4.16
CA GLN A 251 -8.77 22.38 -4.21
C GLN A 251 -9.13 22.92 -5.60
N THR A 252 -8.23 23.64 -6.27
CA THR A 252 -8.47 24.14 -7.63
C THR A 252 -8.69 23.01 -8.62
N MET A 253 -7.83 21.97 -8.61
CA MET A 253 -7.99 20.81 -9.48
C MET A 253 -9.29 20.04 -9.16
N GLN A 254 -9.54 19.80 -7.88
CA GLN A 254 -10.72 19.08 -7.42
C GLN A 254 -12.02 19.80 -7.81
N LEU A 255 -12.15 21.10 -7.55
CA LEU A 255 -13.35 21.86 -7.87
C LEU A 255 -13.58 21.99 -9.36
N THR A 256 -12.51 22.12 -10.15
CA THR A 256 -12.60 22.17 -11.62
C THR A 256 -13.12 20.85 -12.18
N LEU A 257 -12.63 19.71 -11.67
CA LEU A 257 -13.10 18.40 -12.09
C LEU A 257 -14.54 18.12 -11.61
N GLN A 258 -14.88 18.49 -10.37
CA GLN A 258 -16.21 18.25 -9.80
C GLN A 258 -17.32 19.09 -10.45
N SER A 259 -17.01 20.29 -10.96
CA SER A 259 -17.99 21.15 -11.63
C SER A 259 -18.24 20.74 -13.09
N ASN A 260 -17.22 20.21 -13.77
CA ASN A 260 -17.31 19.83 -15.18
C ASN A 260 -17.70 18.36 -15.40
N LEU A 261 -17.39 17.49 -14.45
CA LEU A 261 -17.86 16.10 -14.44
C LEU A 261 -19.15 16.01 -13.63
N ARG A 262 -19.94 14.95 -13.85
CA ARG A 262 -21.05 14.64 -12.94
C ARG A 262 -20.49 14.42 -11.52
N SER A 263 -20.58 15.44 -10.67
CA SER A 263 -19.96 15.50 -9.33
C SER A 263 -20.13 14.22 -8.50
N ARG A 264 -21.32 13.59 -8.55
CA ARG A 264 -21.62 12.34 -7.83
C ARG A 264 -20.85 11.12 -8.36
N SER A 265 -20.70 10.97 -9.68
CA SER A 265 -19.98 9.84 -10.26
C SER A 265 -18.47 10.01 -10.07
N PHE A 266 -17.95 11.24 -10.15
CA PHE A 266 -16.54 11.49 -9.89
C PHE A 266 -16.14 11.11 -8.46
N MET A 267 -16.91 11.56 -7.46
CA MET A 267 -16.64 11.22 -6.05
C MET A 267 -16.75 9.70 -5.80
N ALA A 268 -17.74 9.04 -6.39
CA ALA A 268 -17.90 7.59 -6.26
C ALA A 268 -16.71 6.82 -6.85
N VAL A 269 -16.23 7.20 -8.04
CA VAL A 269 -15.06 6.57 -8.69
C VAL A 269 -13.80 6.82 -7.88
N TYR A 270 -13.60 8.04 -7.38
CA TYR A 270 -12.45 8.38 -6.55
C TYR A 270 -12.42 7.55 -5.25
N LEU A 271 -13.55 7.45 -4.53
CA LEU A 271 -13.66 6.62 -3.33
C LEU A 271 -13.48 5.13 -3.64
N LEU A 272 -14.03 4.65 -4.75
CA LEU A 272 -13.83 3.27 -5.20
C LEU A 272 -12.34 2.98 -5.44
N ALA A 273 -11.61 3.90 -6.06
CA ALA A 273 -10.17 3.74 -6.30
C ALA A 273 -9.40 3.62 -4.98
N VAL A 274 -9.75 4.39 -3.94
CA VAL A 274 -9.14 4.28 -2.60
C VAL A 274 -9.46 2.92 -1.96
N VAL A 275 -10.69 2.44 -2.07
CA VAL A 275 -11.06 1.11 -1.54
C VAL A 275 -10.32 0.00 -2.27
N VAL A 276 -10.23 0.07 -3.60
CA VAL A 276 -9.48 -0.90 -4.41
C VAL A 276 -7.99 -0.89 -4.04
N ALA A 277 -7.39 0.28 -3.82
CA ALA A 277 -6.02 0.39 -3.33
C ALA A 277 -5.81 -0.41 -2.03
N MET A 278 -6.69 -0.22 -1.04
CA MET A 278 -6.59 -0.96 0.24
C MET A 278 -6.73 -2.48 0.05
N VAL A 279 -7.65 -2.91 -0.80
CA VAL A 279 -7.87 -4.34 -1.11
C VAL A 279 -6.64 -4.95 -1.76
N LEU A 280 -5.99 -4.25 -2.71
CA LEU A 280 -4.78 -4.74 -3.37
C LEU A 280 -3.63 -4.96 -2.38
N GLY A 281 -3.45 -4.05 -1.40
CA GLY A 281 -2.47 -4.26 -0.33
C GLY A 281 -2.76 -5.51 0.51
N ALA A 282 -4.04 -5.79 0.81
CA ALA A 282 -4.44 -7.00 1.53
C ALA A 282 -4.22 -8.28 0.69
N VAL A 283 -4.50 -8.23 -0.62
CA VAL A 283 -4.29 -9.34 -1.54
C VAL A 283 -2.80 -9.71 -1.65
N GLN A 284 -1.90 -8.72 -1.69
CA GLN A 284 -0.46 -8.97 -1.73
C GLN A 284 0.01 -9.76 -0.49
N VAL A 285 -0.48 -9.40 0.69
CA VAL A 285 -0.13 -10.10 1.94
C VAL A 285 -0.72 -11.51 1.96
N LEU A 286 -1.97 -11.67 1.51
CA LEU A 286 -2.60 -12.99 1.42
C LEU A 286 -1.82 -13.93 0.48
N GLY A 287 -1.28 -13.39 -0.61
CA GLY A 287 -0.46 -14.13 -1.57
C GLY A 287 0.90 -14.57 -1.02
N SER A 288 1.42 -13.90 0.01
CA SER A 288 2.67 -14.30 0.67
C SER A 288 2.46 -15.27 1.83
N VAL A 289 1.29 -15.26 2.47
CA VAL A 289 0.97 -16.23 3.54
C VAL A 289 0.51 -17.57 2.98
N LYS A 290 -0.08 -17.56 1.78
CA LYS A 290 -0.51 -18.77 1.08
C LYS A 290 0.54 -19.22 0.06
N PHE A 291 0.63 -20.52 -0.16
CA PHE A 291 1.49 -21.10 -1.19
C PHE A 291 1.13 -20.59 -2.60
N SER A 292 -0.17 -20.41 -2.88
CA SER A 292 -0.66 -19.81 -4.13
C SER A 292 -2.02 -19.14 -3.91
N LEU A 293 -2.22 -17.97 -4.52
CA LEU A 293 -3.52 -17.29 -4.58
C LEU A 293 -4.54 -18.09 -5.43
N PHE A 294 -4.05 -18.80 -6.44
CA PHE A 294 -4.84 -19.62 -7.34
C PHE A 294 -4.43 -21.09 -7.18
N ASN A 295 -4.71 -21.66 -6.00
CA ASN A 295 -4.42 -23.06 -5.72
C ASN A 295 -5.47 -23.97 -6.40
N ARG A 296 -4.99 -24.98 -7.14
CA ARG A 296 -5.81 -26.05 -7.75
C ARG A 296 -5.48 -27.45 -7.20
N TYR A 297 -4.63 -27.56 -6.18
CA TYR A 297 -4.38 -28.82 -5.50
C TYR A 297 -5.63 -29.26 -4.73
N GLN A 298 -6.35 -30.23 -5.31
CA GLN A 298 -7.56 -30.81 -4.71
C GLN A 298 -7.25 -31.99 -3.78
N VAL A 299 -6.14 -32.70 -4.04
CA VAL A 299 -5.71 -33.87 -3.25
C VAL A 299 -4.73 -33.45 -2.16
N MET A 300 -3.72 -32.65 -2.51
CA MET A 300 -2.73 -32.10 -1.58
C MET A 300 -3.16 -30.71 -1.13
N THR A 301 -4.13 -30.67 -0.21
CA THR A 301 -4.68 -29.41 0.31
C THR A 301 -3.70 -28.71 1.25
N ASP A 302 -3.92 -27.42 1.49
CA ASP A 302 -3.14 -26.65 2.47
C ASP A 302 -3.15 -27.36 3.85
N GLU A 303 -4.30 -27.88 4.28
CA GLU A 303 -4.45 -28.65 5.54
C GLU A 303 -3.59 -29.91 5.58
N ALA A 304 -3.50 -30.64 4.46
CA ALA A 304 -2.70 -31.86 4.36
C ALA A 304 -1.20 -31.55 4.47
N VAL A 305 -0.76 -30.39 3.95
CA VAL A 305 0.63 -29.92 4.06
C VAL A 305 0.92 -29.35 5.45
N GLU A 306 -0.03 -28.64 6.08
CA GLU A 306 0.09 -28.16 7.46
C GLU A 306 0.31 -29.31 8.47
N HIS A 307 -0.29 -30.48 8.21
CA HIS A 307 -0.05 -31.71 8.98
C HIS A 307 1.11 -32.58 8.44
N GLY A 308 1.76 -32.12 7.37
CA GLY A 308 2.86 -32.79 6.68
C GLY A 308 4.18 -32.01 6.83
N MET A 309 4.83 -31.75 5.69
CA MET A 309 6.11 -31.02 5.62
C MET A 309 5.89 -29.62 5.04
N LEU A 310 5.78 -28.63 5.90
CA LEU A 310 5.74 -27.23 5.49
C LEU A 310 7.17 -26.66 5.41
N SER A 311 7.54 -26.07 4.27
CA SER A 311 8.87 -25.48 4.03
C SER A 311 9.32 -24.50 5.11
N ALA A 312 8.37 -23.74 5.68
CA ALA A 312 8.66 -22.74 6.71
C ALA A 312 9.32 -23.31 7.98
N HIS A 313 9.20 -24.62 8.25
CA HIS A 313 9.82 -25.29 9.38
C HIS A 313 11.29 -25.69 9.15
N TYR A 314 11.78 -25.69 7.90
CA TYR A 314 13.13 -26.17 7.57
C TYR A 314 13.98 -25.04 7.01
N GLU A 315 15.05 -24.66 7.71
CA GLU A 315 15.92 -23.54 7.30
C GLU A 315 16.48 -23.72 5.88
N SER A 316 16.80 -24.96 5.48
CA SER A 316 17.28 -25.30 4.14
C SER A 316 16.26 -25.09 3.00
N MET A 317 14.96 -25.02 3.32
CA MET A 317 13.88 -24.92 2.34
C MET A 317 13.17 -23.55 2.33
N ARG A 318 13.57 -22.63 3.22
CA ARG A 318 12.92 -21.31 3.33
C ARG A 318 13.22 -20.43 2.12
N SER A 319 12.20 -19.70 1.68
CA SER A 319 12.28 -18.75 0.58
C SER A 319 11.80 -17.36 1.01
N ALA A 320 11.89 -16.38 0.10
CA ALA A 320 11.34 -15.04 0.32
C ALA A 320 9.82 -15.04 0.57
N HIS A 321 9.08 -16.08 0.14
CA HIS A 321 7.65 -16.19 0.40
C HIS A 321 7.34 -16.56 1.85
N ASP A 322 8.27 -17.23 2.55
CA ASP A 322 8.06 -17.69 3.93
C ASP A 322 8.36 -16.61 4.99
N GLN A 323 8.69 -15.38 4.58
CA GLN A 323 9.10 -14.29 5.49
C GLN A 323 8.05 -13.99 6.58
N LEU A 324 6.75 -14.12 6.27
CA LEU A 324 5.66 -13.89 7.23
C LEU A 324 5.38 -15.10 8.14
N LEU A 325 5.93 -16.27 7.78
CA LEU A 325 5.78 -17.53 8.51
C LEU A 325 6.91 -17.68 9.53
N ALA A 326 6.85 -16.86 10.58
CA ALA A 326 7.71 -16.93 11.76
C ALA A 326 7.32 -18.13 12.64
N TYR A 327 7.60 -19.33 12.14
CA TYR A 327 7.30 -20.62 12.77
C TYR A 327 8.53 -21.21 13.46
N PRO A 328 8.35 -22.12 14.43
CA PRO A 328 9.47 -22.89 14.96
C PRO A 328 10.16 -23.66 13.83
N MET A 329 11.49 -23.73 13.87
CA MET A 329 12.27 -24.28 12.77
C MET A 329 13.45 -25.12 13.21
N ILE A 330 13.83 -26.03 12.33
CA ILE A 330 15.01 -26.91 12.41
C ILE A 330 15.90 -26.71 11.16
N PRO A 331 17.19 -27.11 11.20
CA PRO A 331 18.12 -26.85 10.10
C PRO A 331 17.69 -27.43 8.75
N SER A 332 17.20 -28.67 8.75
CA SER A 332 16.86 -29.43 7.55
C SER A 332 15.89 -30.55 7.89
N ASP A 333 15.25 -31.11 6.87
CA ASP A 333 14.40 -32.29 6.96
C ASP A 333 15.19 -33.57 7.28
N THR A 334 16.47 -33.63 6.89
CA THR A 334 17.39 -34.72 7.24
C THR A 334 18.46 -34.23 8.23
N ILE A 335 18.67 -34.96 9.32
CA ILE A 335 19.57 -34.62 10.42
C ILE A 335 20.60 -35.74 10.59
N THR A 336 21.89 -35.42 10.40
CA THR A 336 23.00 -36.37 10.59
C THR A 336 23.70 -36.20 11.94
N GLY A 337 23.66 -34.99 12.51
CA GLY A 337 24.34 -34.65 13.75
C GLY A 337 23.74 -35.34 14.98
N SER A 338 24.57 -35.49 16.03
CA SER A 338 24.14 -36.04 17.33
C SER A 338 23.23 -35.11 18.13
N ARG A 339 22.97 -33.90 17.64
CA ARG A 339 22.09 -32.91 18.25
C ARG A 339 21.21 -32.23 17.20
N LEU A 340 19.91 -32.14 17.49
CA LEU A 340 18.95 -31.38 16.70
C LEU A 340 18.82 -29.97 17.25
N ARG A 341 19.23 -28.97 16.47
CA ARG A 341 18.97 -27.57 16.81
C ARG A 341 17.50 -27.25 16.55
N VAL A 342 16.82 -26.71 17.55
CA VAL A 342 15.43 -26.23 17.44
C VAL A 342 15.42 -24.75 17.77
N PHE A 343 14.86 -23.93 16.88
CA PHE A 343 14.68 -22.51 17.11
C PHE A 343 13.19 -22.17 17.19
N ILE A 344 12.77 -21.56 18.30
CA ILE A 344 11.40 -21.14 18.58
C ILE A 344 11.36 -19.60 18.52
N PRO A 345 10.81 -18.98 17.45
CA PRO A 345 10.78 -17.54 17.32
C PRO A 345 9.81 -16.90 18.33
N HIS A 346 10.25 -15.81 18.95
CA HIS A 346 9.41 -14.92 19.73
C HIS A 346 8.78 -13.88 18.81
N ARG A 347 7.45 -13.80 18.82
CA ARG A 347 6.66 -12.86 18.03
C ARG A 347 6.01 -11.83 18.94
N PRO A 348 6.50 -10.57 19.02
CA PRO A 348 5.95 -9.54 19.90
C PRO A 348 4.42 -9.41 19.81
N GLN A 349 3.88 -9.25 18.59
CA GLN A 349 2.43 -9.13 18.34
C GLN A 349 1.59 -10.32 18.86
N ARG A 350 2.16 -11.52 18.99
CA ARG A 350 1.44 -12.74 19.45
C ARG A 350 1.75 -13.05 20.92
N ASP A 351 3.03 -13.01 21.29
CA ASP A 351 3.54 -13.54 22.54
C ASP A 351 3.45 -12.52 23.68
N ASN A 352 3.65 -11.21 23.42
CA ASN A 352 3.64 -10.19 24.47
C ASN A 352 2.28 -10.03 25.17
N PRO A 353 1.12 -10.06 24.48
CA PRO A 353 -0.19 -10.08 25.14
C PRO A 353 -0.36 -11.24 26.14
N LEU A 354 0.08 -12.44 25.76
CA LEU A 354 -0.01 -13.63 26.61
C LEU A 354 1.04 -13.60 27.74
N ALA A 355 2.26 -13.16 27.44
CA ALA A 355 3.32 -12.97 28.43
C ALA A 355 2.91 -12.01 29.54
N ARG A 356 2.20 -10.92 29.22
CA ARG A 356 1.63 -10.00 30.23
C ARG A 356 0.69 -10.68 31.23
N GLN A 357 0.06 -11.78 30.85
CA GLN A 357 -0.91 -12.51 31.68
C GLN A 357 -0.25 -13.60 32.52
N HIS A 358 0.71 -14.34 31.94
CA HIS A 358 1.26 -15.55 32.54
C HIS A 358 2.69 -15.42 33.08
N CYS A 359 3.45 -14.42 32.63
CA CYS A 359 4.84 -14.24 33.03
C CYS A 359 4.97 -13.22 34.17
N SER A 360 4.95 -13.71 35.41
CA SER A 360 5.11 -12.89 36.61
C SER A 360 6.49 -12.22 36.73
N ALA A 361 7.52 -12.82 36.12
CA ALA A 361 8.89 -12.30 36.10
C ALA A 361 9.09 -11.12 35.13
N LEU A 362 8.13 -10.84 34.26
CA LEU A 362 8.20 -9.81 33.21
C LEU A 362 7.01 -8.86 33.31
N PRO A 363 6.99 -7.92 34.28
CA PRO A 363 5.88 -7.00 34.45
C PRO A 363 5.64 -6.22 33.16
N GLY A 364 4.40 -6.29 32.65
CA GLY A 364 4.04 -5.63 31.39
C GLY A 364 4.70 -6.21 30.13
N ALA A 365 5.19 -7.46 30.18
CA ALA A 365 6.01 -8.10 29.14
C ALA A 365 7.31 -7.34 28.81
N ARG A 366 7.85 -6.58 29.77
CA ARG A 366 9.15 -5.94 29.66
C ARG A 366 10.16 -6.70 30.49
N ASN A 367 11.31 -7.00 29.88
CA ASN A 367 12.44 -7.56 30.59
C ASN A 367 13.33 -6.41 31.07
N GLU A 368 13.18 -6.05 32.34
CA GLU A 368 13.97 -5.00 32.99
C GLU A 368 15.25 -5.55 33.65
N ALA A 369 15.40 -6.87 33.72
CA ALA A 369 16.61 -7.50 34.24
C ALA A 369 17.80 -7.29 33.29
N VAL A 370 19.02 -7.47 33.81
CA VAL A 370 20.27 -7.25 33.08
C VAL A 370 21.14 -8.51 33.10
N GLY A 371 21.90 -8.73 32.03
CA GLY A 371 22.86 -9.83 31.93
C GLY A 371 22.19 -11.20 31.99
N ALA A 372 22.75 -12.12 32.77
CA ALA A 372 22.27 -13.50 32.87
C ALA A 372 20.82 -13.60 33.40
N GLN A 373 20.42 -12.71 34.32
CA GLN A 373 19.06 -12.69 34.86
C GLN A 373 18.03 -12.37 33.78
N ALA A 374 18.36 -11.48 32.85
CA ALA A 374 17.50 -11.17 31.70
C ALA A 374 17.28 -12.42 30.83
N ALA A 375 18.34 -13.17 30.57
CA ALA A 375 18.26 -14.39 29.79
C ALA A 375 17.38 -15.44 30.49
N SER A 376 17.61 -15.69 31.78
CA SER A 376 16.81 -16.63 32.57
C SER A 376 15.32 -16.25 32.62
N ALA A 377 14.99 -14.97 32.83
CA ALA A 377 13.60 -14.52 32.85
C ALA A 377 12.91 -14.69 31.48
N ALA A 378 13.64 -14.47 30.38
CA ALA A 378 13.12 -14.70 29.02
C ALA A 378 12.84 -16.18 28.76
N VAL A 379 13.77 -17.07 29.14
CA VAL A 379 13.62 -18.52 29.02
C VAL A 379 12.45 -19.02 29.87
N GLU A 380 12.36 -18.57 31.13
CA GLU A 380 11.26 -18.94 32.03
C GLU A 380 9.90 -18.50 31.48
N CYS A 381 9.79 -17.28 30.95
CA CYS A 381 8.53 -16.83 30.36
C CYS A 381 8.17 -17.63 29.11
N LEU A 382 9.09 -17.75 28.14
CA LEU A 382 8.80 -18.43 26.88
C LEU A 382 8.56 -19.94 27.07
N SER A 383 9.23 -20.59 28.03
CA SER A 383 8.96 -21.99 28.39
C SER A 383 7.55 -22.21 28.95
N ARG A 384 6.93 -21.21 29.59
CA ARG A 384 5.53 -21.28 30.01
C ARG A 384 4.54 -21.16 28.84
N LEU A 385 4.95 -20.50 27.75
CA LEU A 385 4.07 -20.29 26.58
C LEU A 385 4.07 -21.46 25.60
N TRP A 386 5.09 -22.34 25.68
CA TRP A 386 5.34 -23.42 24.73
C TRP A 386 5.44 -24.77 25.43
N GLN A 387 4.87 -25.80 24.81
CA GLN A 387 5.13 -27.20 25.14
C GLN A 387 5.82 -27.84 23.95
N VAL A 388 6.92 -28.56 24.19
CA VAL A 388 7.69 -29.22 23.14
C VAL A 388 7.81 -30.70 23.45
N GLN A 389 7.60 -31.53 22.44
CA GLN A 389 7.70 -32.98 22.54
C GLN A 389 8.47 -33.53 21.34
N LEU A 390 9.38 -34.47 21.58
CA LEU A 390 10.09 -35.23 20.57
C LEU A 390 9.58 -36.67 20.62
N ASP A 391 8.90 -37.13 19.57
CA ASP A 391 8.20 -38.42 19.51
C ASP A 391 7.27 -38.67 20.72
N GLY A 392 6.63 -37.61 21.21
CA GLY A 392 5.74 -37.64 22.37
C GLY A 392 6.45 -37.53 23.73
N ALA A 393 7.78 -37.64 23.79
CA ALA A 393 8.54 -37.38 25.02
C ALA A 393 8.67 -35.87 25.27
N PRO A 394 8.30 -35.35 26.45
CA PRO A 394 8.40 -33.92 26.74
C PRO A 394 9.86 -33.46 26.77
N VAL A 395 10.10 -32.27 26.21
CA VAL A 395 11.40 -31.60 26.20
C VAL A 395 11.38 -30.46 27.22
N ASP A 396 12.40 -30.41 28.08
CA ASP A 396 12.58 -29.29 28.99
C ASP A 396 13.13 -28.06 28.24
N LEU A 397 12.34 -26.98 28.26
CA LEU A 397 12.70 -25.70 27.63
C LEU A 397 13.63 -24.85 28.52
N HIS A 398 13.83 -25.19 29.79
CA HIS A 398 14.72 -24.44 30.67
C HIS A 398 16.20 -24.55 30.27
N GLU A 399 16.57 -25.57 29.49
CA GLU A 399 17.91 -25.73 28.91
C GLU A 399 18.12 -24.89 27.64
N PHE A 400 17.07 -24.26 27.11
CA PHE A 400 17.16 -23.42 25.92
C PHE A 400 17.80 -22.07 26.27
N MET A 401 18.39 -21.42 25.26
CA MET A 401 19.01 -20.11 25.40
C MET A 401 18.38 -19.10 24.45
N PRO A 402 18.27 -17.81 24.85
CA PRO A 402 17.86 -16.77 23.93
C PRO A 402 18.88 -16.62 22.79
N MET A 403 18.39 -16.52 21.55
CA MET A 403 19.23 -16.36 20.35
C MET A 403 18.68 -15.24 19.47
N GLU A 404 19.58 -14.43 18.91
CA GLU A 404 19.30 -13.52 17.81
C GLU A 404 19.75 -14.16 16.50
N ARG A 405 18.89 -14.07 15.48
CA ARG A 405 19.15 -14.51 14.12
C ARG A 405 18.88 -13.39 13.13
N ARG A 406 19.96 -12.74 12.68
CA ARG A 406 19.92 -11.60 11.75
C ARG A 406 19.60 -11.98 10.31
N ASP A 407 19.84 -13.24 9.95
CA ASP A 407 19.54 -13.77 8.62
C ASP A 407 18.03 -13.91 8.37
N VAL A 408 17.24 -14.04 9.43
CA VAL A 408 15.76 -14.07 9.38
C VAL A 408 15.10 -12.93 10.16
N ASP A 409 15.89 -11.97 10.66
CA ASP A 409 15.44 -10.84 11.49
C ASP A 409 14.56 -11.26 12.70
N MET A 410 14.92 -12.35 13.38
CA MET A 410 14.15 -12.89 14.51
C MET A 410 14.99 -13.05 15.77
N ARG A 411 14.30 -12.94 16.91
CA ARG A 411 14.81 -13.37 18.22
C ARG A 411 13.92 -14.47 18.75
N GLY A 412 14.48 -15.39 19.52
CA GLY A 412 13.74 -16.55 20.01
C GLY A 412 14.54 -17.36 21.01
N LEU A 413 14.04 -18.55 21.31
CA LEU A 413 14.78 -19.57 22.04
C LEU A 413 15.44 -20.55 21.08
N VAL A 414 16.67 -20.94 21.35
CA VAL A 414 17.34 -22.05 20.68
C VAL A 414 17.68 -23.14 21.69
N GLY A 415 17.43 -24.39 21.32
CA GLY A 415 17.81 -25.57 22.09
C GLY A 415 18.47 -26.59 21.20
N TYR A 416 19.20 -27.52 21.81
CA TYR A 416 19.90 -28.59 21.12
C TYR A 416 19.48 -29.93 21.72
N LEU A 417 18.53 -30.60 21.06
CA LEU A 417 17.97 -31.85 21.55
C LEU A 417 18.96 -33.00 21.27
N PRO A 418 19.23 -33.87 22.25
CA PRO A 418 20.09 -35.03 22.03
C PRO A 418 19.41 -36.01 21.07
N MET A 419 20.13 -36.42 20.04
CA MET A 419 19.69 -37.46 19.09
C MET A 419 20.25 -38.84 19.42
N ALA A 420 21.18 -38.91 20.39
CA ALA A 420 21.78 -40.16 20.82
C ALA A 420 20.71 -41.10 21.41
N GLY A 421 20.62 -42.30 20.86
CA GLY A 421 19.63 -43.31 21.26
C GLY A 421 18.34 -43.32 20.45
N LEU A 422 18.15 -42.38 19.52
CA LEU A 422 17.06 -42.44 18.55
C LEU A 422 17.39 -43.43 17.42
N VAL A 423 16.38 -44.18 17.00
CA VAL A 423 16.50 -45.15 15.89
C VAL A 423 16.59 -44.38 14.57
N PRO A 424 17.55 -44.68 13.67
CA PRO A 424 17.58 -44.05 12.36
C PRO A 424 16.23 -44.16 11.63
N GLY A 425 15.71 -43.06 11.11
CA GLY A 425 14.40 -43.01 10.49
C GLY A 425 13.63 -41.73 10.76
N ARG A 426 12.31 -41.80 10.61
CA ARG A 426 11.42 -40.64 10.80
C ARG A 426 11.14 -40.41 12.28
N HIS A 427 11.25 -39.16 12.69
CA HIS A 427 10.86 -38.64 13.99
C HIS A 427 9.94 -37.42 13.81
N ASP A 428 9.13 -37.14 14.82
CA ASP A 428 8.23 -35.99 14.82
C ASP A 428 8.52 -35.07 16.02
N LEU A 429 8.82 -33.81 15.74
CA LEU A 429 8.90 -32.76 16.75
C LEU A 429 7.58 -31.99 16.80
N ASN A 430 6.90 -32.02 17.93
CA ASN A 430 5.63 -31.34 18.15
C ASN A 430 5.82 -30.15 19.07
N LEU A 431 5.37 -28.97 18.65
CA LEU A 431 5.38 -27.75 19.45
C LEU A 431 3.98 -27.19 19.56
N VAL A 432 3.53 -26.94 20.79
CA VAL A 432 2.22 -26.34 21.08
C VAL A 432 2.43 -25.00 21.75
N TRP A 433 1.93 -23.93 21.13
CA TRP A 433 1.84 -22.61 21.73
C TRP A 433 0.48 -22.40 22.38
N ASN A 434 0.48 -21.88 23.60
CA ASN A 434 -0.71 -21.66 24.44
C ASN A 434 -1.62 -22.90 24.50
N ALA A 435 -1.14 -23.98 25.12
CA ALA A 435 -1.84 -25.26 25.16
C ALA A 435 -3.24 -25.18 25.80
N GLU A 436 -3.44 -24.23 26.72
CA GLU A 436 -4.73 -23.98 27.40
C GLU A 436 -5.65 -23.03 26.61
N GLY A 437 -5.18 -22.49 25.48
CA GLY A 437 -5.95 -21.57 24.63
C GLY A 437 -7.12 -22.24 23.91
N GLY A 438 -8.16 -21.46 23.60
CA GLY A 438 -9.29 -21.92 22.80
C GLY A 438 -8.93 -22.12 21.31
N GLU A 439 -9.91 -22.50 20.48
CA GLU A 439 -9.70 -22.77 19.04
C GLU A 439 -9.63 -21.50 18.17
N ARG A 440 -10.17 -20.38 18.64
CA ARG A 440 -10.33 -19.13 17.87
C ARG A 440 -9.78 -17.93 18.62
N GLY A 441 -9.48 -16.87 17.88
CA GLY A 441 -8.96 -15.62 18.41
C GLY A 441 -7.43 -15.51 18.35
N PRO A 442 -6.88 -14.37 18.80
CA PRO A 442 -5.44 -14.09 18.73
C PRO A 442 -4.61 -15.06 19.57
N GLU A 443 -5.14 -15.44 20.74
CA GLU A 443 -4.52 -16.32 21.73
C GLU A 443 -4.96 -17.79 21.57
N ARG A 444 -5.47 -18.19 20.41
CA ARG A 444 -5.84 -19.58 20.16
C ARG A 444 -4.67 -20.55 20.32
N ARG A 445 -4.94 -21.78 20.77
CA ARG A 445 -3.97 -22.88 20.75
C ARG A 445 -3.44 -23.06 19.33
N ARG A 446 -2.11 -23.16 19.19
CA ARG A 446 -1.46 -23.40 17.89
C ARG A 446 -0.52 -24.58 18.02
N GLU A 447 -0.69 -25.55 17.15
CA GLU A 447 0.12 -26.75 17.10
C GLU A 447 0.97 -26.71 15.84
N TYR A 448 2.24 -27.07 15.99
CA TYR A 448 3.22 -27.14 14.91
C TYR A 448 3.85 -28.52 14.96
N ARG A 449 3.67 -29.30 13.88
CA ARG A 449 4.28 -30.62 13.73
C ARG A 449 5.40 -30.54 12.70
N ILE A 450 6.59 -30.94 13.10
CA ILE A 450 7.79 -30.87 12.27
C ILE A 450 8.37 -32.29 12.14
N PRO A 451 7.97 -33.05 11.10
CA PRO A 451 8.58 -34.34 10.82
C PRO A 451 10.01 -34.16 10.29
N PHE A 452 10.94 -35.03 10.67
CA PHE A 452 12.31 -35.03 10.15
C PHE A 452 12.90 -36.44 10.17
N TRP A 453 14.00 -36.64 9.46
CA TRP A 453 14.69 -37.92 9.33
C TRP A 453 16.04 -37.88 10.02
N TYR A 454 16.23 -38.72 11.02
CA TYR A 454 17.52 -38.95 11.63
C TYR A 454 18.31 -39.99 10.84
N ALA A 455 19.43 -39.57 10.27
CA ALA A 455 20.33 -40.40 9.47
C ALA A 455 21.76 -40.19 9.96
N PRO A 456 22.16 -40.80 11.10
CA PRO A 456 23.50 -40.64 11.63
C PRO A 456 24.55 -41.08 10.61
N ASP A 457 25.65 -40.31 10.53
CA ASP A 457 26.81 -40.74 9.76
C ASP A 457 27.37 -42.04 10.38
N PRO A 458 27.77 -43.02 9.56
CA PRO A 458 28.18 -44.35 10.00
C PRO A 458 29.46 -44.38 10.85
#